data_AF-A0A383EZN1-F1
#
_entry.id   AF-A0A383EZN1-F1
#
_cell.length_a   1.000
_cell.length_b   1.000
_cell.length_c   1.000
_cell.angle_alpha   90.00
_cell.angle_beta   90.00
_cell.angle_gamma   90.00
#
_symmetry.space_group_name_H-M   'P 1'
#
loop_
_entity.id
_entity.type
_entity.pdbx_description
1 polymer ?
#
loop_
_entity_poly.entity_id
_entity_poly.type
_entity_poly.pdbx_seq_one_letter_code
_entity_poly.pdbx_strand_id
1 'polypeptide(L)'
;MFAIRSFLKNTKRLLTAVPKQLWFLLAIAVLGLAAYFNLHVKIESLFGWSVIPFSLWLAITLFLLIFNRAQLLAKWRWIFAAFTASSAISGMLGIFYAPVDSLNGESYGGDIGIFISRAPVEWTRFNVSILEYSTAWIRVATLLLIGFGLGYPKQAKKTGKLSVRIVSFIFTLIKSTASLFYNRFNIWRTERSQVKALQRA
;
A
#
# COMPACT_ATOMS: atom_id res chain seq x y z
N MET A 1 52.32 -3.70 28.86
CA MET A 1 52.23 -2.83 27.65
C MET A 1 52.20 -3.60 26.32
N PHE A 2 52.97 -4.69 26.15
CA PHE A 2 53.06 -5.46 24.89
C PHE A 2 51.76 -6.20 24.50
N ALA A 3 51.07 -6.80 25.47
CA ALA A 3 49.79 -7.49 25.24
C ALA A 3 48.69 -6.54 24.73
N ILE A 4 48.64 -5.31 25.25
CA ILE A 4 47.67 -4.28 24.85
C ILE A 4 47.94 -3.82 23.41
N ARG A 5 49.21 -3.62 23.03
CA ARG A 5 49.59 -3.29 21.64
C ARG A 5 49.29 -4.43 20.66
N SER A 6 49.55 -5.68 21.05
CA SER A 6 49.26 -6.86 20.25
C SER A 6 47.74 -7.03 20.04
N PHE A 7 46.96 -6.86 21.10
CA PHE A 7 45.50 -6.88 21.06
C PHE A 7 44.93 -5.78 20.15
N LEU A 8 45.38 -4.53 20.31
CA LEU A 8 44.98 -3.41 19.44
C LEU A 8 45.33 -3.64 17.96
N LYS A 9 46.47 -4.27 17.68
CA LYS A 9 46.89 -4.58 16.30
C LYS A 9 45.99 -5.66 15.68
N ASN A 10 45.64 -6.69 16.44
CA ASN A 10 44.77 -7.77 15.98
C ASN A 10 43.32 -7.30 15.81
N THR A 11 42.79 -6.49 16.72
CA THR A 11 41.45 -5.91 16.58
C THR A 11 41.37 -4.96 15.38
N LYS A 12 42.38 -4.12 15.17
CA LYS A 12 42.45 -3.25 13.98
C LYS A 12 42.46 -4.06 12.68
N ARG A 13 43.19 -5.18 12.64
CA ARG A 13 43.28 -6.06 11.46
C ARG A 13 41.95 -6.76 11.17
N LEU A 14 41.24 -7.20 12.21
CA LEU A 14 39.88 -7.76 12.12
C LEU A 14 38.88 -6.71 11.62
N LEU A 15 38.88 -5.50 12.19
CA LEU A 15 37.99 -4.40 11.80
C LEU A 15 38.16 -4.02 10.32
N THR A 16 39.39 -4.04 9.80
CA THR A 16 39.68 -3.79 8.38
C THR A 16 39.34 -4.95 7.45
N ALA A 17 39.27 -6.19 7.96
CA ALA A 17 38.93 -7.37 7.17
C ALA A 17 37.41 -7.53 6.95
N VAL A 18 36.60 -6.86 7.77
CA VAL A 18 35.13 -6.89 7.67
C VAL A 18 34.66 -6.12 6.41
N PRO A 19 33.84 -6.72 5.54
CA PRO A 19 33.30 -6.04 4.36
C PRO A 19 32.51 -4.78 4.75
N LYS A 20 32.61 -3.72 3.93
CA LYS A 20 31.90 -2.45 4.15
C LYS A 20 30.38 -2.63 4.23
N GLN A 21 29.84 -3.66 3.58
CA GLN A 21 28.43 -4.04 3.62
C GLN A 21 27.99 -4.48 5.03
N LEU A 22 28.85 -5.17 5.76
CA LEU A 22 28.55 -5.65 7.10
C LEU A 22 28.55 -4.47 8.10
N TRP A 23 29.48 -3.53 7.92
CA TRP A 23 29.48 -2.26 8.64
C TRP A 23 28.21 -1.44 8.41
N PHE A 24 27.68 -1.42 7.19
CA PHE A 24 26.42 -0.76 6.89
C PHE A 24 25.24 -1.41 7.60
N LEU A 25 25.13 -2.74 7.60
CA LEU A 25 24.06 -3.45 8.32
C LEU A 25 24.13 -3.16 9.82
N LEU A 26 25.33 -3.17 10.39
CA LEU A 26 25.56 -2.87 11.81
C LEU A 26 25.19 -1.42 12.12
N ALA A 27 25.55 -0.47 11.26
CA ALA A 27 25.16 0.93 11.40
C ALA A 27 23.63 1.12 11.35
N ILE A 28 22.92 0.46 10.42
CA ILE A 28 21.45 0.49 10.39
C ILE A 28 20.85 -0.10 11.65
N ALA A 29 21.36 -1.23 12.14
CA ALA A 29 20.86 -1.85 13.37
C ALA A 29 21.05 -0.94 14.59
N VAL A 30 22.23 -0.32 14.72
CA VAL A 30 22.52 0.62 15.82
C VAL A 30 21.64 1.87 15.71
N LEU A 31 21.49 2.45 14.52
CA LEU A 31 20.61 3.61 14.31
C LEU A 31 19.14 3.26 14.58
N GLY A 32 18.68 2.09 14.15
CA GLY A 32 17.33 1.61 14.43
C GLY A 32 17.08 1.41 15.92
N LEU A 33 18.04 0.84 16.64
CA LEU A 33 17.97 0.67 18.09
C LEU A 33 18.00 2.01 18.83
N ALA A 34 18.87 2.94 18.41
CA ALA A 34 18.90 4.29 18.97
C ALA A 34 17.60 5.07 18.69
N ALA A 35 17.03 4.91 17.50
CA ALA A 35 15.74 5.51 17.14
C ALA A 35 14.60 4.90 17.96
N TYR A 36 14.62 3.59 18.21
CA TYR A 36 13.64 2.95 19.10
C TYR A 36 13.71 3.55 20.52
N PHE A 37 14.87 3.56 21.16
CA PHE A 37 14.96 4.07 22.53
C PHE A 37 14.62 5.56 22.67
N ASN A 38 14.92 6.39 21.68
CA ASN A 38 14.70 7.84 21.77
C ASN A 38 13.36 8.31 21.17
N LEU A 39 12.82 7.58 20.20
CA LEU A 39 11.72 8.04 19.35
C LEU A 39 10.62 6.99 19.14
N HIS A 40 10.65 5.82 19.81
CA HIS A 40 9.65 4.76 19.59
C HIS A 40 8.21 5.29 19.68
N VAL A 41 7.87 6.10 20.69
CA VAL A 41 6.52 6.67 20.83
C VAL A 41 6.08 7.43 19.57
N LYS A 42 6.95 8.30 19.03
CA LYS A 42 6.65 9.07 17.82
C LYS A 42 6.63 8.19 16.57
N ILE A 43 7.55 7.24 16.46
CA ILE A 43 7.65 6.33 15.32
C ILE A 43 6.44 5.40 15.26
N GLU A 44 6.02 4.86 16.40
CA GLU A 44 4.84 3.99 16.53
C GLU A 44 3.55 4.75 16.25
N SER A 45 3.41 5.99 16.73
CA SER A 45 2.27 6.84 16.39
C SER A 45 2.22 7.14 14.88
N LEU A 46 3.35 7.53 14.28
CA LEU A 46 3.39 7.91 12.86
C LEU A 46 3.23 6.73 11.90
N PHE A 47 3.94 5.63 12.15
CA PHE A 47 4.05 4.50 11.22
C PHE A 47 3.30 3.25 11.68
N GLY A 48 3.03 3.08 12.97
CA GLY A 48 2.55 1.82 13.54
C GLY A 48 3.40 0.64 13.08
N TRP A 49 2.75 -0.46 12.70
CA TRP A 49 3.41 -1.64 12.11
C TRP A 49 3.95 -1.40 10.70
N SER A 50 3.54 -0.32 10.03
CA SER A 50 4.09 0.07 8.72
C SER A 50 5.57 0.43 8.80
N VAL A 51 6.11 0.65 10.00
CA VAL A 51 7.54 0.89 10.20
C VAL A 51 8.39 -0.24 9.61
N ILE A 52 7.89 -1.48 9.63
CA ILE A 52 8.61 -2.66 9.12
C ILE A 52 8.81 -2.57 7.59
N PRO A 53 7.75 -2.53 6.75
CA PRO A 53 7.93 -2.45 5.30
C PRO A 53 8.68 -1.19 4.86
N PHE A 54 8.44 -0.03 5.50
CA PHE A 54 9.17 1.19 5.17
C PHE A 54 10.65 1.12 5.55
N SER A 55 11.00 0.54 6.70
CA SER A 55 12.40 0.39 7.13
C SER A 55 13.16 -0.57 6.23
N LEU A 56 12.54 -1.68 5.82
CA LEU A 56 13.13 -2.62 4.86
C LEU A 56 13.38 -1.96 3.51
N TRP A 57 12.37 -1.25 2.99
CA TRP A 57 12.50 -0.49 1.75
C TRP A 57 13.63 0.55 1.84
N LEU A 58 13.69 1.31 2.93
CA LEU A 58 14.69 2.35 3.15
C LEU A 58 16.09 1.74 3.24
N ALA A 59 16.26 0.65 3.99
CA ALA A 59 17.55 -0.04 4.13
C ALA A 59 18.08 -0.53 2.78
N ILE A 60 17.23 -1.15 1.95
CA ILE A 60 17.60 -1.61 0.60
C ILE A 60 17.96 -0.41 -0.30
N THR A 61 17.17 0.66 -0.25
CA THR A 61 17.40 1.86 -1.06
C THR A 61 18.72 2.53 -0.69
N LEU A 62 19.00 2.69 0.61
CA LEU A 62 20.26 3.24 1.11
C LEU A 62 21.45 2.35 0.76
N PHE A 63 21.29 1.03 0.86
CA PHE A 63 22.34 0.09 0.47
C PHE A 63 22.73 0.26 -1.00
N LEU A 64 21.73 0.30 -1.89
CA LEU A 64 21.96 0.54 -3.32
C LEU A 64 22.52 1.94 -3.57
N LEU A 65 22.06 2.96 -2.85
CA LEU A 65 22.57 4.33 -2.99
C LEU A 65 24.04 4.46 -2.60
N ILE A 66 24.51 3.70 -1.61
CA ILE A 66 25.90 3.77 -1.12
C ILE A 66 26.82 2.86 -1.94
N PHE A 67 26.40 1.62 -2.20
CA PHE A 67 27.27 0.60 -2.77
C PHE A 67 27.00 0.29 -4.24
N ASN A 68 25.82 0.59 -4.77
CA ASN A 68 25.44 0.20 -6.14
C ASN A 68 24.44 1.15 -6.81
N ARG A 69 24.85 2.42 -6.97
CA ARG A 69 24.01 3.49 -7.56
C ARG A 69 23.55 3.15 -8.97
N ALA A 70 24.38 2.46 -9.74
CA ALA A 70 24.03 2.01 -11.09
C ALA A 70 22.82 1.06 -11.07
N GLN A 71 22.76 0.11 -10.13
CA GLN A 71 21.59 -0.75 -9.97
C GLN A 71 20.37 0.02 -9.43
N LEU A 72 20.56 0.98 -8.52
CA LEU A 72 19.48 1.87 -8.06
C LEU A 72 18.81 2.55 -9.26
N LEU A 73 19.60 3.14 -10.15
CA LEU A 73 19.11 3.80 -11.36
C LEU A 73 18.55 2.79 -12.37
N ALA A 74 19.18 1.63 -12.57
CA ALA A 74 18.66 0.64 -13.51
C ALA A 74 17.32 0.02 -13.05
N LYS A 75 17.09 -0.04 -11.73
CA LYS A 75 15.91 -0.66 -11.10
C LYS A 75 15.02 0.35 -10.38
N TRP A 76 15.13 1.65 -10.68
CA TRP A 76 14.38 2.71 -9.98
C TRP A 76 12.88 2.44 -9.92
N ARG A 77 12.31 1.92 -11.01
CA ARG A 77 10.90 1.54 -11.12
C ARG A 77 10.47 0.53 -10.07
N TRP A 78 11.33 -0.44 -9.77
CA TRP A 78 11.09 -1.47 -8.77
C TRP A 78 11.20 -0.94 -7.35
N ILE A 79 12.15 -0.05 -7.12
CA ILE A 79 12.32 0.62 -5.83
C ILE A 79 11.09 1.49 -5.54
N PHE A 80 10.60 2.26 -6.52
CA PHE A 80 9.37 3.01 -6.37
C PHE A 80 8.14 2.11 -6.24
N ALA A 81 8.05 1.01 -7.00
CA ALA A 81 6.97 0.04 -6.84
C ALA A 81 6.94 -0.56 -5.43
N ALA A 82 8.10 -0.89 -4.85
CA ALA A 82 8.21 -1.37 -3.48
C ALA A 82 7.84 -0.30 -2.44
N PHE A 83 8.17 0.97 -2.69
CA PHE A 83 7.72 2.10 -1.87
C PHE A 83 6.18 2.18 -1.89
N THR A 84 5.57 2.19 -3.08
CA THR A 84 4.11 2.26 -3.22
C THR A 84 3.43 1.04 -2.59
N ALA A 85 4.02 -0.15 -2.70
CA ALA A 85 3.52 -1.35 -2.02
C ALA A 85 3.60 -1.20 -0.49
N SER A 86 4.68 -0.62 0.04
CA SER A 86 4.82 -0.33 1.48
C SER A 86 3.77 0.68 1.95
N SER A 87 3.51 1.74 1.16
CA SER A 87 2.43 2.68 1.40
C SER A 87 1.05 2.02 1.34
N ALA A 88 0.82 1.08 0.41
CA ALA A 88 -0.45 0.36 0.33
C ALA A 88 -0.66 -0.57 1.54
N ILE A 89 0.39 -1.26 2.00
CA ILE A 89 0.35 -2.04 3.26
C ILE A 89 0.04 -1.12 4.43
N SER A 90 0.68 0.06 4.49
CA SER A 90 0.39 1.06 5.52
C SER A 90 -1.07 1.52 5.49
N GLY A 91 -1.60 1.83 4.30
CA GLY A 91 -3.01 2.14 4.10
C GLY A 91 -3.93 1.00 4.55
N MET A 92 -3.63 -0.25 4.18
CA MET A 92 -4.40 -1.40 4.61
C MET A 92 -4.41 -1.54 6.15
N LEU A 93 -3.27 -1.34 6.79
CA LEU A 93 -3.17 -1.37 8.25
C LEU A 93 -3.89 -0.17 8.89
N GLY A 94 -3.95 0.98 8.21
CA GLY A 94 -4.68 2.17 8.65
C GLY A 94 -6.21 2.02 8.67
N ILE A 95 -6.73 1.08 7.88
CA ILE A 95 -8.16 0.73 7.90
C ILE A 95 -8.55 0.17 9.27
N PHE A 96 -7.65 -0.59 9.90
CA PHE A 96 -7.92 -1.30 11.15
C PHE A 96 -7.37 -0.55 12.36
N TYR A 97 -8.20 -0.41 13.38
CA TYR A 97 -7.79 0.19 14.65
C TYR A 97 -6.81 -0.70 15.40
N ALA A 98 -5.81 -0.07 16.02
CA ALA A 98 -4.91 -0.76 16.93
C ALA A 98 -5.59 -0.90 18.31
N PRO A 99 -5.46 -2.06 18.99
CA PRO A 99 -5.82 -2.19 20.40
C PRO A 99 -5.08 -1.15 21.26
N VAL A 100 -5.75 -0.65 22.30
CA VAL A 100 -5.27 0.42 23.20
C VAL A 100 -3.91 0.11 23.84
N ASP A 101 -3.56 -1.18 23.97
CA ASP A 101 -2.30 -1.64 24.58
C ASP A 101 -1.22 -2.07 23.57
N SER A 102 -1.52 -2.02 22.26
CA SER A 102 -0.63 -2.60 21.23
C SER A 102 0.36 -1.62 20.61
N LEU A 103 -0.04 -0.35 20.46
CA LEU A 103 0.74 0.71 19.83
C LEU A 103 0.29 2.07 20.37
N ASN A 104 1.20 3.05 20.31
CA ASN A 104 0.89 4.44 20.65
C ASN A 104 0.02 5.19 19.60
N GLY A 105 -0.42 4.52 18.53
CA GLY A 105 -1.24 5.11 17.46
C GLY A 105 -2.64 4.50 17.38
N GLU A 106 -3.60 5.23 16.80
CA GLU A 106 -5.01 4.80 16.73
C GLU A 106 -5.26 3.66 15.72
N SER A 107 -4.33 3.42 14.79
CA SER A 107 -4.42 2.37 13.79
C SER A 107 -3.16 1.53 13.73
N TYR A 108 -3.26 0.29 13.23
CA TYR A 108 -2.07 -0.53 13.00
C TYR A 108 -1.12 0.09 11.97
N GLY A 109 -1.62 0.99 11.11
CA GLY A 109 -0.84 1.69 10.11
C GLY A 109 -0.22 3.01 10.61
N GLY A 110 -0.48 3.40 11.86
CA GLY A 110 -0.17 4.73 12.38
C GLY A 110 -0.90 5.85 11.63
N ASP A 111 -0.46 7.08 11.85
CA ASP A 111 -1.01 8.27 11.18
C ASP A 111 -0.89 8.19 9.66
N ILE A 112 0.19 7.60 9.14
CA ILE A 112 0.39 7.42 7.69
C ILE A 112 -0.66 6.46 7.11
N GLY A 113 -0.96 5.38 7.83
CA GLY A 113 -2.01 4.46 7.43
C GLY A 113 -3.37 5.14 7.40
N ILE A 114 -3.69 5.94 8.42
CA ILE A 114 -4.93 6.74 8.50
C ILE A 114 -5.00 7.74 7.35
N PHE A 115 -3.91 8.46 7.08
CA PHE A 115 -3.79 9.42 5.99
C PHE A 115 -4.11 8.79 4.63
N ILE A 116 -3.62 7.58 4.38
CA ILE A 116 -3.83 6.87 3.12
C ILE A 116 -5.26 6.31 3.02
N SER A 117 -5.75 5.70 4.10
CA SER A 117 -7.00 4.95 4.07
C SER A 117 -8.26 5.81 4.25
N ARG A 118 -8.20 6.91 5.02
CA ARG A 118 -9.40 7.65 5.46
C ARG A 118 -9.47 9.06 4.91
N ALA A 119 -10.67 9.62 4.78
CA ALA A 119 -10.80 11.04 4.45
C ALA A 119 -10.33 11.91 5.64
N PRO A 120 -9.82 13.14 5.42
CA PRO A 120 -9.37 14.01 6.51
C PRO A 120 -10.42 14.25 7.62
N VAL A 121 -11.70 14.27 7.26
CA VAL A 121 -12.82 14.47 8.20
C VAL A 121 -13.05 13.25 9.11
N GLU A 122 -12.48 12.09 8.76
CA GLU A 122 -12.66 10.80 9.43
C GLU A 122 -11.44 10.39 10.26
N TRP A 123 -10.35 11.17 10.26
CA TRP A 123 -9.11 10.78 10.93
C TRP A 123 -9.27 10.58 12.44
N THR A 124 -10.19 11.31 13.07
CA THR A 124 -10.47 11.22 14.52
C THR A 124 -11.72 10.40 14.84
N ARG A 125 -12.39 9.83 13.83
CA ARG A 125 -13.64 9.09 14.02
C ARG A 125 -13.34 7.61 14.14
N PHE A 126 -13.85 6.99 15.20
CA PHE A 126 -13.76 5.55 15.42
C PHE A 126 -14.87 4.76 14.71
N ASN A 127 -16.03 5.38 14.47
CA ASN A 127 -17.16 4.74 13.81
C ASN A 127 -17.16 5.10 12.32
N VAL A 128 -16.80 4.13 11.48
CA VAL A 128 -16.60 4.29 10.04
C VAL A 128 -17.65 3.45 9.32
N SER A 129 -18.36 4.06 8.38
CA SER A 129 -19.44 3.39 7.65
C SER A 129 -18.89 2.31 6.70
N ILE A 130 -19.74 1.34 6.30
CA ILE A 130 -19.34 0.31 5.32
C ILE A 130 -18.88 0.92 3.98
N LEU A 131 -19.44 2.08 3.63
CA LEU A 131 -19.08 2.82 2.43
C LEU A 131 -17.67 3.40 2.56
N GLU A 132 -17.33 3.97 3.72
CA GLU A 132 -15.99 4.49 4.01
C GLU A 132 -14.93 3.38 4.08
N TYR A 133 -15.26 2.22 4.63
CA TYR A 133 -14.40 1.04 4.53
C TYR A 133 -14.15 0.63 3.08
N SER A 134 -15.19 0.66 2.25
CA SER A 134 -15.07 0.33 0.82
C SER A 134 -14.21 1.34 0.08
N THR A 135 -14.36 2.64 0.35
CA THR A 135 -13.51 3.68 -0.28
C THR A 135 -12.06 3.58 0.18
N ALA A 136 -11.81 3.22 1.44
CA ALA A 136 -10.46 2.96 1.94
C ALA A 136 -9.77 1.82 1.18
N TRP A 137 -10.47 0.70 0.98
CA TRP A 137 -9.96 -0.42 0.16
C TRP A 137 -9.72 -0.03 -1.30
N ILE A 138 -10.57 0.82 -1.89
CA ILE A 138 -10.35 1.35 -3.23
C ILE A 138 -9.06 2.17 -3.31
N ARG A 139 -8.75 3.00 -2.29
CA ARG A 139 -7.50 3.78 -2.24
C ARG A 139 -6.28 2.86 -2.14
N VAL A 140 -6.33 1.85 -1.28
CA VAL A 140 -5.27 0.83 -1.15
C VAL A 140 -5.06 0.09 -2.47
N ALA A 141 -6.13 -0.38 -3.10
CA ALA A 141 -6.07 -1.05 -4.40
C ALA A 141 -5.49 -0.12 -5.48
N THR A 142 -5.87 1.16 -5.47
CA THR A 142 -5.33 2.17 -6.41
C THR A 142 -3.82 2.34 -6.23
N LEU A 143 -3.31 2.40 -5.00
CA LEU A 143 -1.87 2.44 -4.75
C LEU A 143 -1.18 1.17 -5.26
N LEU A 144 -1.74 -0.01 -5.02
CA LEU A 144 -1.18 -1.26 -5.56
C LEU A 144 -1.14 -1.25 -7.10
N LEU A 145 -2.18 -0.73 -7.76
CA LEU A 145 -2.21 -0.60 -9.21
C LEU A 145 -1.15 0.39 -9.71
N ILE A 146 -0.92 1.50 -9.00
CA ILE A 146 0.17 2.44 -9.31
C ILE A 146 1.53 1.72 -9.18
N GLY A 147 1.75 1.00 -8.07
CA GLY A 147 2.98 0.24 -7.84
C GLY A 147 3.23 -0.81 -8.94
N PHE A 148 2.19 -1.56 -9.31
CA PHE A 148 2.26 -2.52 -10.42
C PHE A 148 2.55 -1.84 -11.77
N GLY A 149 1.91 -0.70 -12.04
CA GLY A 149 2.13 0.10 -13.24
C GLY A 149 3.58 0.60 -13.37
N LEU A 150 4.16 1.04 -12.25
CA LEU A 150 5.55 1.48 -12.19
C LEU A 150 6.54 0.32 -12.37
N GLY A 151 6.36 -0.79 -11.63
CA GLY A 151 7.27 -1.93 -11.67
C GLY A 151 7.22 -2.70 -12.99
N TYR A 152 6.04 -2.87 -13.56
CA TYR A 152 5.78 -3.70 -14.74
C TYR A 152 5.00 -2.98 -15.86
N PRO A 153 5.54 -1.91 -16.45
CA PRO A 153 4.79 -1.05 -17.37
C PRO A 153 4.27 -1.77 -18.63
N LYS A 154 5.05 -2.73 -19.17
CA LYS A 154 4.63 -3.52 -20.34
C LYS A 154 3.44 -4.43 -20.02
N GLN A 155 3.46 -5.09 -18.86
CA GLN A 155 2.37 -5.96 -18.42
C GLN A 155 1.16 -5.13 -18.03
N ALA A 156 1.34 -4.04 -17.28
CA ALA A 156 0.29 -3.10 -16.94
C ALA A 156 -0.46 -2.58 -18.18
N LYS A 157 0.25 -2.27 -19.27
CA LYS A 157 -0.38 -1.89 -20.54
C LYS A 157 -1.20 -3.03 -21.17
N LYS A 158 -0.69 -4.26 -21.15
CA LYS A 158 -1.39 -5.44 -21.70
C LYS A 158 -2.65 -5.76 -20.88
N THR A 159 -2.51 -5.84 -19.57
CA THR A 159 -3.60 -6.12 -18.64
C THR A 159 -4.62 -5.00 -18.65
N GLY A 160 -4.21 -3.73 -18.63
CA GLY A 160 -5.11 -2.59 -18.69
C GLY A 160 -6.00 -2.59 -19.94
N LYS A 161 -5.44 -2.91 -21.11
CA LYS A 161 -6.25 -3.08 -22.33
C LYS A 161 -7.29 -4.19 -22.20
N LEU A 162 -6.92 -5.33 -21.60
CA LEU A 162 -7.83 -6.43 -21.34
C LEU A 162 -8.95 -6.01 -20.38
N SER A 163 -8.59 -5.34 -19.27
CA SER A 163 -9.54 -4.85 -18.26
C SER A 163 -10.55 -3.88 -18.86
N VAL A 164 -10.10 -2.89 -19.64
CA VAL A 164 -11.00 -1.95 -20.33
C VAL A 164 -11.96 -2.69 -21.27
N ARG A 165 -11.47 -3.70 -21.99
CA ARG A 165 -12.32 -4.50 -22.88
C ARG A 165 -13.39 -5.28 -22.12
N ILE A 166 -13.02 -5.90 -21.00
CA ILE A 166 -13.95 -6.65 -20.14
C ILE A 166 -15.00 -5.70 -19.55
N VAL A 167 -14.58 -4.56 -19.00
CA VAL A 167 -15.50 -3.57 -18.42
C VAL A 167 -16.46 -3.02 -19.47
N SER A 168 -15.96 -2.67 -20.65
CA SER A 168 -16.80 -2.22 -21.77
C SER A 168 -17.80 -3.29 -22.21
N PHE A 169 -17.38 -4.55 -22.25
CA PHE A 169 -18.27 -5.67 -22.58
C PHE A 169 -19.38 -5.85 -21.54
N ILE A 170 -19.03 -5.86 -20.25
CA ILE A 170 -20.00 -5.93 -19.15
C ILE A 170 -20.99 -4.76 -19.22
N PHE A 171 -20.49 -3.54 -19.44
CA PHE A 171 -21.34 -2.35 -19.54
C PHE A 171 -22.31 -2.44 -20.72
N THR A 172 -21.85 -2.96 -21.86
CA THR A 172 -22.68 -3.18 -23.05
C THR A 172 -23.74 -4.25 -22.79
N LEU A 173 -23.39 -5.35 -22.11
CA LEU A 173 -24.34 -6.39 -21.70
C LEU A 173 -25.41 -5.82 -20.76
N ILE A 174 -25.03 -5.08 -19.73
CA ILE A 174 -25.98 -4.46 -18.78
C ILE A 174 -26.93 -3.52 -19.53
N LYS A 175 -26.39 -2.65 -20.38
CA LYS A 175 -27.19 -1.71 -21.18
C LYS A 175 -28.17 -2.46 -22.10
N SER A 176 -27.71 -3.52 -22.75
CA SER A 176 -28.54 -4.35 -23.63
C SER A 176 -29.67 -5.03 -22.84
N THR A 177 -29.34 -5.71 -21.73
CA THR A 177 -30.32 -6.39 -20.87
C THR A 177 -31.31 -5.39 -20.27
N ALA A 178 -30.86 -4.22 -19.82
CA ALA A 178 -31.74 -3.16 -19.31
C ALA A 178 -32.70 -2.67 -20.40
N SER A 179 -32.23 -2.48 -21.63
CA SER A 179 -33.08 -2.05 -22.74
C SER A 179 -34.13 -3.11 -23.12
N LEU A 180 -33.75 -4.40 -23.15
CA LEU A 180 -34.68 -5.50 -23.38
C LEU A 180 -35.74 -5.59 -22.28
N PHE A 181 -35.32 -5.48 -21.02
CA PHE A 181 -36.23 -5.49 -19.88
C PHE A 181 -37.20 -4.32 -19.94
N TYR A 182 -36.70 -3.11 -20.21
CA TYR A 182 -37.50 -1.90 -20.35
C TYR A 182 -38.55 -2.04 -21.46
N ASN A 183 -38.16 -2.55 -22.62
CA ASN A 183 -39.07 -2.76 -23.75
C ASN A 183 -40.15 -3.80 -23.42
N ARG A 184 -39.77 -4.95 -22.84
CA ARG A 184 -40.73 -5.99 -22.41
C ARG A 184 -41.71 -5.46 -21.36
N PHE A 185 -41.20 -4.70 -20.39
CA PHE A 185 -42.02 -4.09 -19.34
C PHE A 185 -43.05 -3.12 -19.93
N ASN A 186 -42.64 -2.28 -20.88
CA ASN A 186 -43.56 -1.35 -21.56
C ASN A 186 -44.63 -2.08 -22.37
N ILE A 187 -44.27 -3.13 -23.12
CA ILE A 187 -45.23 -3.94 -23.88
C ILE A 187 -46.26 -4.57 -22.93
N TRP A 188 -45.80 -5.23 -21.87
CA TRP A 188 -46.68 -5.83 -20.86
C TRP A 188 -47.61 -4.79 -20.23
N ARG A 189 -47.08 -3.60 -19.90
CA ARG A 189 -47.87 -2.48 -19.35
C ARG A 189 -48.97 -2.05 -20.32
N THR A 190 -48.65 -1.92 -21.61
CA THR A 190 -49.63 -1.51 -22.64
C THR A 190 -50.72 -2.56 -22.85
N GLU A 191 -50.36 -3.84 -22.99
CA GLU A 191 -51.31 -4.94 -23.15
C GLU A 191 -52.29 -4.99 -21.97
N ARG A 192 -51.78 -4.89 -20.73
CA ARG A 192 -52.65 -4.88 -19.54
C ARG A 192 -53.60 -3.68 -19.52
N SER A 193 -53.16 -2.52 -20.00
CA SER A 193 -54.00 -1.32 -20.06
C SER A 193 -55.14 -1.49 -21.06
N GLN A 194 -54.88 -2.12 -22.21
CA GLN A 194 -55.88 -2.42 -23.23
C GLN A 194 -56.89 -3.46 -22.76
N VAL A 195 -56.43 -4.55 -22.13
CA VAL A 195 -57.33 -5.58 -21.56
C VAL A 195 -58.27 -4.96 -20.50
N LYS A 196 -57.75 -4.08 -19.64
CA LYS A 196 -58.57 -3.37 -18.65
C LYS A 196 -59.57 -2.40 -19.28
N ALA A 197 -59.24 -1.79 -20.41
CA ALA A 197 -60.16 -0.93 -21.14
C ALA A 197 -61.30 -1.74 -21.78
N LEU A 198 -60.98 -2.90 -22.37
CA LEU A 198 -61.96 -3.82 -22.94
C LEU A 198 -62.91 -4.42 -21.90
N GLN A 199 -62.44 -4.66 -20.67
CA GLN A 199 -63.29 -5.14 -19.57
C GLN A 199 -64.25 -4.08 -19.00
N ARG A 200 -64.04 -2.80 -19.34
CA ARG A 200 -64.88 -1.68 -18.87
C ARG A 200 -65.87 -1.19 -19.92
N ALA A 201 -65.77 -1.68 -21.15
CA ALA A 201 -66.71 -1.44 -22.25
C ALA A 201 -67.76 -2.56 -22.27
#